data_AF-A0A9N9PA73-F1
#
_entry.id   AF-A0A9N9PA73-F1
#
_cell.length_a   1.000
_cell.length_b   1.000
_cell.length_c   1.000
_cell.angle_alpha   90.00
_cell.angle_beta   90.00
_cell.angle_gamma   90.00
#
_symmetry.space_group_name_H-M   'P 1'
#
loop_
_entity.id
_entity.type
_entity.pdbx_description
1 polymer ?
#
loop_
_entity_poly.entity_id
_entity_poly.type
_entity_poly.pdbx_seq_one_letter_code
_entity_poly.pdbx_strand_id
1 'polypeptide(L)'
;EKIPVKALIDTTSKYNTISKHLFDKLESDHGLEGIVGDDLIGEEIKGLDLQFRIKRKWQSLGDTELIDFQIHKNPLFDLVLGQDWLWMHRAKMSFGFSSET
;
A
#
# COMPACT_ATOMS: atom_id res chain seq x y z
N GLU A 1 -9.73 -12.73 -4.22
CA GLU A 1 -10.13 -12.89 -2.80
C GLU A 1 -9.88 -11.58 -2.04
N LYS A 2 -10.52 -11.31 -0.89
CA LYS A 2 -10.23 -10.09 -0.09
C LYS A 2 -9.25 -10.42 1.04
N ILE A 3 -8.08 -9.80 1.02
CA ILE A 3 -7.03 -10.07 2.00
C ILE A 3 -6.96 -8.91 3.01
N PRO A 4 -7.28 -9.13 4.30
CA PRO A 4 -7.14 -8.09 5.30
C PRO A 4 -5.65 -7.91 5.67
N VAL A 5 -5.15 -6.69 5.56
CA VAL A 5 -3.77 -6.32 5.94
C VAL A 5 -3.76 -5.04 6.77
N LYS A 6 -2.74 -4.87 7.63
CA LYS A 6 -2.43 -3.58 8.26
C LYS A 6 -1.46 -2.83 7.37
N ALA A 7 -1.82 -1.61 6.97
CA ALA A 7 -0.94 -0.73 6.23
C ALA A 7 -0.17 0.21 7.17
N LEU A 8 1.11 0.44 6.88
CA LEU A 8 1.83 1.60 7.40
C LEU A 8 1.50 2.82 6.52
N ILE A 9 1.09 3.92 7.15
CA ILE A 9 1.00 5.22 6.49
C ILE A 9 2.32 5.94 6.70
N ASP A 10 3.11 6.11 5.64
CA ASP A 10 4.45 6.68 5.73
C ASP A 10 4.59 7.92 4.86
N THR A 11 4.69 9.07 5.49
CA THR A 11 4.86 10.36 4.81
C THR A 11 6.29 10.61 4.34
N THR A 12 7.24 9.75 4.73
CA THR A 12 8.67 9.89 4.41
C THR A 12 9.09 8.99 3.25
N SER A 13 8.40 7.87 3.05
CA SER A 13 8.59 7.00 1.90
C SER A 13 8.00 7.62 0.64
N LYS A 14 8.82 7.72 -0.41
CA LYS A 14 8.38 8.23 -1.71
C LYS A 14 7.36 7.29 -2.36
N TYR A 15 7.71 6.01 -2.41
CA TYR A 15 6.98 4.96 -3.12
C TYR A 15 6.05 4.17 -2.19
N ASN A 16 5.07 3.50 -2.79
CA ASN A 16 4.26 2.49 -2.11
C ASN A 16 4.98 1.14 -2.18
N THR A 17 4.79 0.32 -1.15
CA THR A 17 5.48 -0.96 -1.06
C THR A 17 4.52 -2.05 -0.61
N ILE A 18 4.72 -3.25 -1.15
CA ILE A 18 4.06 -4.48 -0.75
C ILE A 18 5.12 -5.55 -0.44
N SER A 19 4.87 -6.40 0.55
CA SER A 19 5.73 -7.57 0.77
C SER A 19 5.49 -8.63 -0.30
N LYS A 20 6.55 -9.39 -0.64
CA LYS A 20 6.43 -10.58 -1.48
C LYS A 20 5.36 -11.53 -0.93
N HIS A 21 5.31 -11.70 0.38
CA HIS A 21 4.33 -12.58 1.02
C HIS A 21 2.89 -12.11 0.81
N LEU A 22 2.61 -10.81 0.85
CA LEU A 22 1.27 -10.30 0.52
C LEU A 22 1.00 -10.42 -0.99
N PHE A 23 1.99 -10.15 -1.83
CA PHE A 23 1.88 -10.32 -3.28
C PHE A 23 1.56 -11.76 -3.68
N ASP A 24 2.31 -12.73 -3.17
CA ASP A 24 2.12 -14.16 -3.43
C ASP A 24 0.67 -14.60 -3.07
N LYS A 25 0.06 -14.01 -2.04
CA LYS A 25 -1.32 -14.30 -1.62
C LYS A 25 -2.38 -13.65 -2.50
N LEU A 26 -2.07 -12.56 -3.19
CA LEU A 26 -3.02 -11.91 -4.09
C LEU A 26 -3.29 -12.76 -5.35
N GLU A 27 -2.52 -13.85 -5.56
CA GLU A 27 -2.64 -14.77 -6.71
C GLU A 27 -2.73 -14.02 -8.04
N SER A 28 -2.00 -12.91 -8.16
CA SER A 28 -2.21 -11.98 -9.26
C SER A 28 -1.27 -12.24 -10.43
N ASP A 29 -1.81 -12.35 -11.63
CA ASP A 29 -1.09 -12.32 -12.92
C ASP A 29 -0.61 -10.90 -13.30
N HIS A 30 -0.32 -10.04 -12.31
CA HIS A 30 0.12 -8.67 -12.58
C HIS A 30 1.49 -8.71 -13.27
N GLY A 31 1.54 -8.18 -14.50
CA GLY A 31 2.70 -8.25 -15.38
C GLY A 31 3.98 -7.77 -14.70
N LEU A 32 4.96 -8.66 -14.62
CA LEU A 32 6.22 -8.46 -13.93
C LEU A 32 7.18 -7.66 -14.83
N GLU A 33 7.54 -6.43 -14.45
CA GLU A 33 8.60 -5.65 -15.12
C GLU A 33 9.54 -4.97 -14.10
N GLY A 34 10.84 -5.32 -14.14
CA GLY A 34 11.96 -4.37 -13.91
C GLY A 34 12.68 -4.25 -12.54
N ILE A 35 14.02 -4.53 -12.57
CA ILE A 35 15.14 -4.15 -11.66
C ILE A 35 15.30 -4.92 -10.34
N VAL A 36 16.17 -5.93 -10.37
CA VAL A 36 16.59 -6.73 -9.20
C VAL A 36 17.64 -5.98 -8.37
N GLY A 37 17.32 -5.72 -7.10
CA GLY A 37 18.28 -5.39 -6.04
C GLY A 37 18.25 -6.45 -4.93
N ASP A 38 19.09 -6.31 -3.89
CA ASP A 38 19.14 -7.31 -2.81
C ASP A 38 17.79 -7.44 -2.08
N ASP A 39 17.15 -6.30 -1.76
CA ASP A 39 15.87 -6.22 -1.05
C ASP A 39 14.65 -5.98 -1.95
N LEU A 40 14.86 -5.39 -3.13
CA LEU A 40 13.81 -5.09 -4.11
C LEU A 40 13.72 -6.23 -5.12
N ILE A 41 12.52 -6.79 -5.31
CA ILE A 41 12.35 -7.91 -6.24
C ILE A 41 12.38 -7.42 -7.70
N GLY A 42 12.15 -6.13 -7.92
CA GLY A 42 12.11 -5.54 -9.26
C GLY A 42 10.77 -5.72 -9.94
N GLU A 43 9.71 -5.64 -9.17
CA GLU A 43 8.36 -5.91 -9.63
C GLU A 43 7.46 -4.80 -9.11
N GLU A 44 6.73 -4.15 -10.02
CA GLU A 44 5.72 -3.14 -9.72
C GLU A 44 4.33 -3.71 -9.98
N ILE A 45 3.47 -3.70 -8.95
CA ILE A 45 2.04 -3.98 -9.13
C ILE A 45 1.33 -2.68 -9.47
N LYS A 46 0.58 -2.68 -10.56
CA LYS A 46 -0.30 -1.57 -10.93
C LYS A 46 -1.71 -1.83 -10.46
N GLY A 47 -2.36 -0.81 -9.92
CA GLY A 47 -3.82 -0.83 -9.78
C GLY A 47 -4.35 -1.74 -8.68
N LEU A 48 -3.65 -1.88 -7.55
CA LEU A 48 -4.22 -2.57 -6.38
C LEU A 48 -5.49 -1.85 -5.91
N ASP A 49 -6.64 -2.53 -5.95
CA ASP A 49 -7.88 -2.01 -5.35
C ASP A 49 -7.80 -2.11 -3.82
N LEU A 50 -7.80 -0.95 -3.16
CA LEU A 50 -7.68 -0.85 -1.72
C LEU A 50 -9.02 -0.47 -1.07
N GLN A 51 -9.42 -1.28 -0.09
CA GLN A 51 -10.57 -1.00 0.76
C GLN A 51 -10.13 -0.70 2.19
N PHE A 52 -10.62 0.40 2.74
CA PHE A 52 -10.29 0.84 4.10
C PHE A 52 -11.44 0.51 5.05
N ARG A 53 -11.11 -0.02 6.23
CA ARG A 53 -12.10 -0.30 7.27
C ARG A 53 -12.25 0.88 8.23
N ILE A 54 -13.19 1.77 7.94
CA ILE A 54 -13.49 2.96 8.75
C ILE A 54 -14.79 2.72 9.54
N LYS A 55 -14.75 2.89 10.87
CA LYS A 55 -15.92 2.68 11.76
C LYS A 55 -16.66 1.36 11.48
N ARG A 56 -15.90 0.26 11.28
CA ARG A 56 -16.39 -1.11 10.94
C ARG A 56 -17.05 -1.27 9.57
N LYS A 57 -17.04 -0.24 8.71
CA LYS A 57 -17.51 -0.34 7.32
C LYS A 57 -16.32 -0.32 6.36
N TRP A 58 -16.39 -1.15 5.33
CA TRP A 58 -15.44 -1.12 4.23
C TRP A 58 -15.80 0.01 3.27
N GLN A 59 -14.81 0.82 2.90
CA GLN A 59 -14.94 1.90 1.95
C GLN A 59 -13.85 1.74 0.90
N SER A 60 -14.25 1.68 -0.37
CA SER A 60 -13.32 1.83 -1.48
C SER A 60 -13.00 3.30 -1.66
N LEU A 61 -11.73 3.60 -1.86
CA LEU A 61 -11.31 4.87 -2.43
C LEU A 61 -11.18 4.60 -3.94
N GLY A 62 -11.85 5.40 -4.78
CA GLY A 62 -12.03 5.11 -6.22
C GLY A 62 -10.74 4.91 -7.02
N ASP A 63 -10.88 4.63 -8.32
CA ASP A 63 -9.87 4.05 -9.22
C ASP A 63 -8.41 4.30 -8.86
N THR A 64 -7.74 3.21 -8.50
CA THR A 64 -6.32 3.13 -8.16
C THR A 64 -5.47 2.71 -9.36
N GLU A 65 -6.05 2.66 -10.58
CA GLU A 65 -5.45 2.09 -11.81
C GLU A 65 -4.08 2.70 -12.20
N LEU A 66 -3.69 3.82 -11.61
CA LEU A 66 -2.43 4.53 -11.89
C LEU A 66 -1.41 4.51 -10.74
N ILE A 67 -1.66 3.74 -9.67
CA ILE A 67 -0.74 3.70 -8.53
C ILE A 67 0.10 2.42 -8.58
N ASP A 68 1.42 2.63 -8.64
CA ASP A 68 2.42 1.56 -8.65
C ASP A 68 2.85 1.20 -7.22
N PHE A 69 3.11 -0.08 -6.99
CA PHE A 69 3.60 -0.63 -5.72
C PHE A 69 4.86 -1.47 -5.94
N GLN A 70 5.95 -1.11 -5.28
CA GLN A 70 7.19 -1.87 -5.32
C GLN A 70 7.10 -3.12 -4.45
N ILE A 71 7.59 -4.25 -4.95
CA ILE A 71 7.61 -5.51 -4.20
C ILE A 71 8.96 -5.68 -3.47
N HIS A 72 8.89 -5.86 -2.14
CA HIS A 72 10.06 -6.09 -1.28
C HIS A 72 10.04 -7.50 -0.69
N LYS A 73 11.20 -8.16 -0.59
CA LYS A 73 11.30 -9.55 -0.06
C LYS A 73 10.88 -9.64 1.40
N ASN A 74 11.48 -8.81 2.26
CA ASN A 74 11.34 -8.90 3.71
C ASN A 74 11.10 -7.53 4.38
N PRO A 75 10.06 -6.76 3.97
CA PRO A 75 9.76 -5.50 4.64
C PRO A 75 9.17 -5.74 6.04
N LEU A 76 9.29 -4.73 6.92
CA LEU A 76 8.71 -4.77 8.27
C LEU A 76 7.16 -4.75 8.23
N PHE A 77 6.57 -4.18 7.18
CA PHE A 77 5.13 -4.09 6.98
C PHE A 77 4.76 -4.67 5.63
N ASP A 78 3.66 -5.42 5.59
CA ASP A 78 3.17 -6.06 4.36
C ASP A 78 2.64 -5.06 3.32
N LEU A 79 2.19 -3.87 3.77
CA LEU A 79 1.70 -2.79 2.91
C LEU A 79 2.16 -1.45 3.48
N VAL A 80 2.80 -0.64 2.65
CA VAL A 80 3.20 0.74 2.95
C VAL A 80 2.56 1.66 1.94
N LEU A 81 1.79 2.65 2.42
CA LEU A 81 1.24 3.73 1.61
C LEU A 81 2.16 4.95 1.77
N GLY A 82 2.94 5.20 0.72
CA GLY A 82 3.91 6.28 0.64
C GLY A 82 3.30 7.57 0.07
N GLN A 83 4.18 8.53 -0.22
CA GLN A 83 3.79 9.84 -0.76
C GLN A 83 2.98 9.73 -2.06
N ASP A 84 3.31 8.82 -2.96
CA ASP A 84 2.61 8.64 -4.24
C ASP A 84 1.11 8.36 -4.03
N TRP A 85 0.77 7.39 -3.16
CA TRP A 85 -0.63 7.08 -2.84
C TRP A 85 -1.30 8.23 -2.07
N LEU A 86 -0.59 8.81 -1.09
CA LEU A 86 -1.12 9.90 -0.26
C LEU A 86 -1.45 11.16 -1.09
N TRP A 87 -0.62 11.51 -2.06
CA TRP A 87 -0.85 12.66 -2.92
C TRP A 87 -1.98 12.43 -3.92
N MET A 88 -2.01 11.25 -4.56
CA MET A 88 -3.08 10.89 -5.50
C MET A 88 -4.47 11.03 -4.86
N HIS A 89 -4.60 10.55 -3.63
CA HIS A 89 -5.86 10.61 -2.88
C HIS A 89 -6.04 11.86 -2.03
N ARG A 90 -5.15 12.86 -2.16
CA ARG A 90 -5.16 14.12 -1.38
C ARG A 90 -5.37 13.87 0.12
N ALA A 91 -4.68 12.85 0.64
CA ALA A 91 -4.86 12.38 2.00
C ALA A 91 -4.59 13.51 3.01
N LYS A 92 -5.49 13.66 3.98
CA LYS A 92 -5.33 14.60 5.10
C LYS A 92 -5.25 13.81 6.38
N MET A 93 -4.15 13.96 7.10
CA MET A 93 -3.99 13.40 8.43
C MET A 93 -4.37 14.46 9.45
N SER A 94 -5.34 14.15 10.30
CA SER A 94 -5.66 14.95 11.47
C SER A 94 -5.38 14.15 12.72
N PHE A 95 -4.58 14.73 13.61
CA PHE A 95 -4.32 14.15 14.93
C PHE A 95 -5.28 14.81 15.91
N GLY A 96 -6.25 14.03 16.39
CA GLY A 96 -7.06 14.46 17.53
C GLY A 96 -6.24 14.25 18.80
N PHE A 97 -5.65 15.30 19.34
CA PHE A 97 -5.16 15.25 20.71
C PHE A 97 -6.38 15.22 21.62
N SER A 98 -6.69 14.07 22.22
CA SER A 98 -7.60 14.07 23.36
C SER A 98 -6.85 14.71 24.52
N SER A 99 -7.12 15.98 24.80
CA SER A 99 -6.68 16.60 26.04
C SER A 99 -7.47 15.94 27.17
N GLU A 100 -6.90 14.93 27.81
CA GLU A 100 -7.29 14.57 29.17
C GLU A 100 -6.75 15.72 30.05
N THR A 101 -7.62 16.67 30.38
CA THR A 101 -7.44 17.63 31.48
C THR A 101 -7.97 17.03 32.76
#